data_AF-A0A351GKA2-F1
#
_entry.id   AF-A0A351GKA2-F1
#
_cell.length_a   1.000
_cell.length_b   1.000
_cell.length_c   1.000
_cell.angle_alpha   90.00
_cell.angle_beta   90.00
_cell.angle_gamma   90.00
#
_symmetry.space_group_name_H-M   'P 1'
#
loop_
_entity.id
_entity.type
_entity.pdbx_description
1 polymer ?
#
loop_
_entity_poly.entity_id
_entity_poly.type
_entity_poly.pdbx_seq_one_letter_code
_entity_poly.pdbx_strand_id
1 'polypeptide(L)'
;MAAKKRRSVRKKDPRLKRAGVSGFNKPKRTPKHPKKSHVVVAKAGGKVKTIRFGQQGVSGSPKKAGESKAAAARRRSFKARHARNIAKGKLSAAYWADKVKW
;
A
#
# COMPACT_ATOMS: atom_id res chain seq x y z
N MET A 1 -20.09 22.87 -37.53
CA MET A 1 -20.60 22.41 -36.22
C MET A 1 -19.53 21.55 -35.53
N ALA A 2 -18.91 22.02 -34.45
CA ALA A 2 -17.87 21.28 -33.75
C ALA A 2 -18.45 20.47 -32.57
N ALA A 3 -18.50 19.14 -32.71
CA ALA A 3 -19.00 18.23 -31.69
C ALA A 3 -18.07 18.24 -30.46
N LYS A 4 -18.48 18.94 -29.41
CA LYS A 4 -17.79 19.03 -28.12
C LYS A 4 -17.86 17.65 -27.42
N LYS A 5 -16.78 16.87 -27.56
CA LYS A 5 -16.59 15.57 -26.90
C LYS A 5 -16.84 15.72 -25.39
N ARG A 6 -18.00 15.29 -24.89
CA ARG A 6 -18.33 15.29 -23.46
C ARG A 6 -17.30 14.41 -22.75
N ARG A 7 -16.31 15.00 -22.06
CA ARG A 7 -15.46 14.26 -21.11
C ARG A 7 -16.41 13.69 -20.05
N SER A 8 -16.70 12.39 -20.12
CA SER A 8 -17.40 11.73 -19.04
C SER A 8 -16.57 11.94 -17.78
N VAL A 9 -17.15 12.62 -16.79
CA VAL A 9 -16.53 12.73 -15.47
C VAL A 9 -16.54 11.31 -14.93
N ARG A 10 -15.44 10.58 -15.13
CA ARG A 10 -15.32 9.19 -14.70
C ARG A 10 -15.45 9.20 -13.17
N LYS A 11 -16.64 8.87 -12.67
CA LYS A 11 -16.92 8.84 -11.22
C LYS A 11 -15.79 8.06 -10.56
N LYS A 12 -15.19 8.66 -9.52
CA LYS A 12 -14.12 7.99 -8.75
C LYS A 12 -14.64 6.63 -8.29
N ASP A 13 -13.84 5.59 -8.49
CA ASP A 13 -14.21 4.22 -8.13
C ASP A 13 -14.71 4.19 -6.66
N PRO A 14 -15.89 3.61 -6.38
CA PRO A 14 -16.49 3.64 -5.06
C PRO A 14 -15.59 3.05 -3.97
N ARG A 15 -14.68 2.12 -4.33
CA ARG A 15 -13.70 1.53 -3.42
C ARG A 15 -12.68 2.58 -2.94
N LEU A 16 -12.31 3.55 -3.79
CA LEU A 16 -11.41 4.64 -3.42
C LEU A 16 -12.07 5.57 -2.39
N LYS A 17 -13.34 5.93 -2.61
CA LYS A 17 -14.12 6.75 -1.67
C LYS A 17 -14.27 6.04 -0.32
N ARG A 18 -14.65 4.76 -0.32
CA ARG A 18 -14.84 3.97 0.91
C ARG A 18 -13.55 3.77 1.71
N ALA A 19 -12.43 3.52 1.03
CA ALA A 19 -11.12 3.43 1.69
C ALA A 19 -10.55 4.81 2.06
N GLY A 20 -11.10 5.88 1.50
CA GLY A 20 -10.65 7.25 1.67
C GLY A 20 -9.24 7.51 1.12
N VAL A 21 -8.82 6.79 0.07
CA VAL A 21 -7.51 6.96 -0.58
C VAL A 21 -7.63 7.90 -1.78
N SER A 22 -6.54 8.60 -2.12
CA SER A 22 -6.52 9.57 -3.22
C SER A 22 -6.52 8.92 -4.61
N GLY A 23 -6.16 7.65 -4.71
CA GLY A 23 -6.15 6.89 -5.97
C GLY A 23 -5.71 5.45 -5.80
N PHE A 24 -5.73 4.70 -6.90
CA PHE A 24 -5.19 3.34 -6.91
C PHE A 24 -3.69 3.35 -6.61
N ASN A 25 -3.22 2.35 -5.86
CA ASN A 25 -1.81 2.18 -5.51
C ASN A 25 -1.21 3.37 -4.72
N LYS A 26 -2.06 4.22 -4.12
CA LYS A 26 -1.68 5.34 -3.24
C LYS A 26 -2.07 5.00 -1.80
N PRO A 27 -1.18 4.36 -1.01
CA PRO A 27 -1.48 3.99 0.37
C PRO A 27 -1.63 5.24 1.25
N LYS A 28 -2.39 5.11 2.33
CA LYS A 28 -2.46 6.11 3.41
C LYS A 28 -2.42 5.48 4.79
N ARG A 29 -2.09 6.28 5.80
CA ARG A 29 -2.17 5.87 7.22
C ARG A 29 -3.62 5.78 7.69
N THR A 30 -3.88 4.88 8.63
CA THR A 30 -5.19 4.69 9.27
C THR A 30 -5.03 4.68 10.80
N PRO A 31 -4.85 5.85 11.44
CA PRO A 31 -4.58 5.92 12.88
C PRO A 31 -5.73 5.36 13.72
N LYS A 32 -6.98 5.55 13.30
CA LYS A 32 -8.18 5.06 14.01
C LYS A 32 -8.50 3.58 13.76
N HIS A 33 -7.72 2.85 12.95
CA HIS A 33 -8.00 1.44 12.69
C HIS A 33 -7.34 0.57 13.77
N PRO A 34 -8.06 -0.40 14.38
CA PRO A 34 -7.58 -1.07 15.59
C PRO A 34 -6.31 -1.90 15.38
N LYS A 35 -6.21 -2.61 14.24
CA LYS A 35 -5.15 -3.62 14.03
C LYS A 35 -4.14 -3.29 12.93
N LYS A 36 -4.44 -2.29 12.08
CA LYS A 36 -3.71 -2.07 10.82
C LYS A 36 -3.34 -0.60 10.69
N SER A 37 -2.09 -0.32 10.35
CA SER A 37 -1.59 1.05 10.29
C SER A 37 -1.84 1.75 8.95
N HIS A 38 -2.11 1.00 7.88
CA HIS A 38 -2.29 1.56 6.54
C HIS A 38 -3.41 0.86 5.74
N VAL A 39 -3.90 1.57 4.72
CA VAL A 39 -4.81 1.04 3.70
C VAL A 39 -4.39 1.49 2.31
N VAL A 40 -4.61 0.64 1.31
CA VAL A 40 -4.44 0.95 -0.11
C VAL A 40 -5.53 0.27 -0.92
N VAL A 41 -6.02 0.92 -1.96
CA VAL A 41 -6.78 0.25 -3.01
C VAL A 41 -5.79 -0.10 -4.11
N ALA A 42 -5.32 -1.34 -4.11
CA ALA A 42 -4.34 -1.83 -5.05
C ALA A 42 -4.99 -2.18 -6.38
N LYS A 43 -4.32 -1.83 -7.48
CA LYS A 43 -4.70 -2.22 -8.85
C LYS A 43 -3.49 -2.79 -9.58
N ALA A 44 -3.64 -3.98 -10.13
CA ALA A 44 -2.64 -4.62 -10.99
C ALA A 44 -3.36 -5.46 -12.05
N GLY A 45 -3.01 -5.24 -13.32
CA GLY A 45 -3.78 -5.75 -14.46
C GLY A 45 -5.25 -5.32 -14.37
N GLY A 46 -6.17 -6.26 -14.58
CA GLY A 46 -7.61 -6.07 -14.44
C GLY A 46 -8.15 -6.21 -13.01
N LYS A 47 -7.31 -6.55 -12.01
CA LYS A 47 -7.75 -6.84 -10.64
C LYS A 47 -7.58 -5.64 -9.73
N VAL A 48 -8.58 -5.41 -8.88
CA VAL A 48 -8.59 -4.35 -7.86
C VAL A 48 -8.90 -4.96 -6.49
N LYS A 49 -8.06 -4.69 -5.49
CA LYS A 49 -8.25 -5.15 -4.10
C LYS A 49 -8.03 -4.01 -3.11
N THR A 50 -8.93 -3.88 -2.13
CA THR A 50 -8.68 -3.02 -0.96
C THR A 50 -7.89 -3.81 0.07
N ILE A 51 -6.71 -3.33 0.43
CA ILE A 51 -5.76 -4.03 1.29
C ILE A 51 -5.45 -3.14 2.50
N ARG A 52 -5.68 -3.66 3.70
CA ARG A 52 -5.17 -3.06 4.95
C ARG A 52 -3.91 -3.82 5.37
N PHE A 53 -2.83 -3.10 5.63
CA PHE A 53 -1.51 -3.69 5.85
C PHE A 53 -0.72 -2.95 6.94
N GLY A 54 0.34 -3.61 7.40
CA GLY A 54 1.13 -3.20 8.56
C GLY A 54 0.36 -3.34 9.87
N GLN A 55 1.00 -3.83 10.91
CA GLN A 55 0.41 -3.86 12.25
C GLN A 55 0.30 -2.43 12.80
N GLN A 56 -0.75 -2.15 13.58
CA GLN A 56 -0.87 -0.88 14.31
C GLN A 56 0.18 -0.83 15.43
N GLY A 57 0.73 0.34 15.72
CA GLY A 57 1.76 0.53 16.76
C GLY A 57 3.16 0.03 16.41
N VAL A 58 3.32 -0.82 15.39
CA VAL A 58 4.64 -1.34 14.98
C VAL A 58 5.33 -0.39 14.01
N SER A 59 6.50 0.11 14.41
CA SER A 59 7.43 0.84 13.54
C SER A 59 8.27 -0.15 12.73
N GLY A 60 8.25 0.02 11.40
CA GLY A 60 9.11 -0.74 10.51
C GLY A 60 10.54 -0.18 10.52
N SER A 61 11.35 -0.63 9.57
CA SER A 61 12.76 -0.22 9.46
C SER A 61 13.11 0.13 8.01
N PRO A 62 12.50 1.20 7.46
CA PRO A 62 12.75 1.62 6.09
C PRO A 62 14.23 1.92 5.90
N LYS A 63 14.77 1.53 4.74
CA LYS A 63 16.17 1.82 4.39
C LYS A 63 16.43 3.33 4.40
N LYS A 64 17.47 3.74 5.11
CA LYS A 64 17.95 5.13 5.18
C LYS A 64 19.47 5.19 5.23
N ALA A 65 20.05 6.32 4.82
CA ALA A 65 21.48 6.56 4.95
C ALA A 65 21.90 6.57 6.43
N GLY A 66 23.06 6.00 6.74
CA GLY A 66 23.59 5.93 8.12
C GLY A 66 22.78 5.06 9.08
N GLU A 67 21.99 4.10 8.59
CA GLU A 67 21.23 3.21 9.47
C GLU A 67 22.13 2.26 10.27
N SER A 68 21.69 1.91 11.48
CA SER A 68 22.40 0.93 12.30
C SER A 68 22.32 -0.48 11.70
N LYS A 69 23.32 -1.31 12.00
CA LYS A 69 23.32 -2.74 11.61
C LYS A 69 22.05 -3.46 12.09
N ALA A 70 21.56 -3.12 13.28
CA ALA A 70 20.33 -3.68 13.85
C ALA A 70 19.07 -3.32 13.02
N ALA A 71 18.95 -2.08 12.54
CA ALA A 71 17.85 -1.66 11.67
C ALA A 71 17.87 -2.41 10.33
N ALA A 72 19.06 -2.52 9.71
CA ALA A 72 19.24 -3.29 8.49
C ALA A 72 18.92 -4.78 8.68
N ALA A 73 19.35 -5.39 9.79
CA ALA A 73 19.06 -6.78 10.12
C ALA A 73 17.55 -7.02 10.31
N ARG A 74 16.85 -6.16 11.06
CA ARG A 74 15.38 -6.25 11.22
C ARG A 74 14.65 -6.21 9.88
N ARG A 75 15.07 -5.32 8.98
CA ARG A 75 14.51 -5.26 7.62
C ARG A 75 14.79 -6.55 6.83
N ARG A 76 16.02 -7.06 6.86
CA ARG A 76 16.38 -8.33 6.18
C ARG A 76 15.54 -9.49 6.71
N SER A 77 15.37 -9.63 8.02
CA SER A 77 14.54 -10.68 8.63
C SER A 77 13.06 -10.54 8.28
N PHE A 78 12.53 -9.32 8.12
CA PHE A 78 11.17 -9.12 7.59
C PHE A 78 11.07 -9.62 6.14
N LYS A 79 11.98 -9.19 5.27
CA LYS A 79 11.97 -9.56 3.84
C LYS A 79 12.12 -11.06 3.65
N ALA A 80 13.00 -11.72 4.41
CA ALA A 80 13.21 -13.17 4.36
C ALA A 80 11.92 -13.94 4.69
N ARG A 81 11.27 -13.61 5.83
CA ARG A 81 10.04 -14.29 6.27
C ARG A 81 8.85 -14.05 5.34
N HIS A 82 8.83 -12.94 4.62
CA HIS A 82 7.70 -12.55 3.77
C HIS A 82 7.99 -12.60 2.26
N ALA A 83 9.16 -13.09 1.84
CA ALA A 83 9.62 -13.07 0.45
C ALA A 83 8.56 -13.59 -0.54
N ARG A 84 7.99 -14.77 -0.25
CA ARG A 84 6.93 -15.39 -1.07
C ARG A 84 5.71 -14.49 -1.28
N ASN A 85 5.32 -13.74 -0.25
CA ASN A 85 4.17 -12.84 -0.32
C ASN A 85 4.53 -11.48 -0.91
N ILE A 86 5.78 -11.02 -0.79
CA ILE A 86 6.26 -9.82 -1.47
C ILE A 86 6.30 -10.05 -2.98
N ALA A 87 6.75 -11.24 -3.42
CA ALA A 87 6.81 -11.64 -4.82
C ALA A 87 5.45 -11.65 -5.52
N LYS A 88 4.34 -11.84 -4.79
CA LYS A 88 2.95 -11.72 -5.32
C LYS A 88 2.60 -10.29 -5.79
N GLY A 89 3.44 -9.30 -5.49
CA GLY A 89 3.32 -7.93 -6.00
C GLY A 89 2.18 -7.13 -5.38
N LYS A 90 1.70 -6.12 -6.13
CA LYS A 90 0.76 -5.08 -5.66
C LYS A 90 -0.54 -5.62 -5.05
N LEU A 91 -0.94 -6.85 -5.34
CA LEU A 91 -2.16 -7.45 -4.77
C LEU A 91 -1.93 -8.11 -3.40
N SER A 92 -0.72 -8.01 -2.83
CA SER A 92 -0.33 -8.58 -1.54
C SER A 92 -0.12 -7.51 -0.46
N ALA A 93 -0.59 -7.80 0.75
CA ALA A 93 -0.34 -6.96 1.93
C ALA A 93 1.15 -6.89 2.30
N ALA A 94 1.90 -7.97 2.09
CA ALA A 94 3.33 -8.00 2.40
C ALA A 94 4.14 -7.09 1.48
N TYR A 95 3.79 -7.03 0.20
CA TYR A 95 4.40 -6.10 -0.76
C TYR A 95 4.22 -4.64 -0.32
N TRP A 96 3.02 -4.27 0.13
CA TRP A 96 2.77 -2.90 0.59
C TRP A 96 3.43 -2.60 1.94
N ALA A 97 3.46 -3.58 2.85
CA ALA A 97 4.19 -3.44 4.09
C ALA A 97 5.69 -3.24 3.82
N ASP A 98 6.28 -4.02 2.90
CA ASP A 98 7.67 -3.87 2.48
C ASP A 98 7.91 -2.46 1.92
N LYS A 99 7.19 -2.11 0.85
CA LYS A 99 7.35 -0.83 0.15
C LYS A 99 7.21 0.41 1.05
N VAL A 100 6.32 0.36 2.05
CA VAL A 100 5.99 1.55 2.87
C VAL A 100 6.71 1.53 4.23
N LYS A 101 7.04 0.37 4.78
CA LYS A 101 7.55 0.25 6.15
C LYS A 101 8.92 -0.43 6.26
N TRP A 102 9.41 -1.15 5.25
CA TRP A 102 10.64 -1.97 5.35
C TRP A 102 11.56 -1.81 4.13
#